data_AF-B7ASQ3-F1
#
_entry.id   AF-B7ASQ3-F1
#
_cell.length_a   1.000
_cell.length_b   1.000
_cell.length_c   1.000
_cell.angle_alpha   90.00
_cell.angle_beta   90.00
_cell.angle_gamma   90.00
#
_symmetry.space_group_name_H-M   'P 1'
#
loop_
_entity.id
_entity.type
_entity.pdbx_description
1 polymer ?
#
loop_
_entity_poly.entity_id
_entity_poly.type
_entity_poly.pdbx_seq_one_letter_code
_entity_poly.pdbx_strand_id
1 'polypeptide(L)'
;MFDILVLLPCTGNTIAKLANGITDTPALMAAKAHLRNNRPLLISLSTNDALGMNMKNIGILMNTKHIFFIPFAQDNPGKKPNSMISHTELLIPSIEAALEGRQIQPVIGGAPCVE
;
A
#
# COMPACT_ATOMS: atom_id res chain seq x y z
N MET A 1 -7.43 -16.12 -12.33
CA MET A 1 -7.45 -14.86 -11.55
C MET A 1 -7.46 -15.25 -10.09
N PHE A 2 -6.62 -14.63 -9.25
CA PHE A 2 -6.53 -14.98 -7.83
C PHE A 2 -7.69 -14.35 -7.03
N ASP A 3 -7.90 -14.83 -5.81
CA ASP A 3 -8.86 -14.21 -4.89
C ASP A 3 -8.34 -12.88 -4.34
N ILE A 4 -7.02 -12.80 -4.12
CA ILE A 4 -6.31 -11.58 -3.73
C ILE A 4 -4.91 -11.57 -4.36
N LEU A 5 -4.43 -10.36 -4.69
CA LEU A 5 -3.04 -10.13 -5.07
C LEU A 5 -2.39 -9.21 -4.04
N VAL A 6 -1.18 -9.54 -3.60
CA VAL A 6 -0.43 -8.76 -2.60
C VAL A 6 0.87 -8.24 -3.19
N LEU A 7 1.17 -6.95 -3.01
CA LEU A 7 2.46 -6.35 -3.30
C LEU A 7 3.22 -6.11 -1.99
N LEU A 8 4.18 -6.99 -1.68
CA LEU A 8 4.93 -7.01 -0.42
C LEU A 8 6.42 -7.33 -0.67
N PRO A 9 7.35 -6.36 -0.52
CA PRO A 9 7.11 -4.93 -0.32
C PRO A 9 6.66 -4.21 -1.60
N CYS A 10 5.97 -3.08 -1.44
CA CYS A 10 5.64 -2.15 -2.52
C CYS A 10 6.44 -0.85 -2.35
N THR A 11 7.48 -0.69 -3.18
CA THR A 11 8.36 0.48 -3.16
C THR A 11 7.64 1.74 -3.65
N GLY A 12 8.18 2.93 -3.33
CA GLY A 12 7.66 4.20 -3.83
C GLY A 12 7.59 4.29 -5.35
N ASN A 13 8.54 3.69 -6.07
CA ASN A 13 8.49 3.62 -7.54
C ASN A 13 7.29 2.80 -8.04
N THR A 14 7.04 1.64 -7.42
CA THR A 14 5.88 0.80 -7.77
C THR A 14 4.57 1.51 -7.46
N ILE A 15 4.47 2.18 -6.29
CA ILE A 15 3.32 3.00 -5.90
C ILE A 15 3.06 4.11 -6.93
N ALA A 16 4.09 4.87 -7.29
CA ALA A 16 3.98 5.95 -8.26
C ALA A 16 3.51 5.45 -9.64
N LYS A 17 4.11 4.36 -10.13
CA LYS A 17 3.72 3.77 -11.41
C LYS A 17 2.29 3.24 -11.40
N LEU A 18 1.91 2.53 -10.34
CA LEU A 18 0.55 2.00 -10.19
C LEU A 18 -0.49 3.12 -10.15
N ALA A 19 -0.26 4.18 -9.36
CA ALA A 19 -1.14 5.34 -9.26
C ALA A 19 -1.33 6.07 -10.61
N ASN A 20 -0.34 5.98 -11.50
CA ASN A 20 -0.37 6.58 -12.84
C ASN A 20 -0.70 5.57 -13.95
N GLY A 21 -1.13 4.35 -13.63
CA GLY A 21 -1.55 3.34 -14.59
C GLY A 21 -0.43 2.73 -15.45
N ILE A 22 0.83 2.90 -15.05
CA ILE A 22 2.01 2.34 -15.73
C ILE A 22 2.11 0.84 -15.42
N THR A 23 2.39 0.02 -16.44
CA THR A 23 2.43 -1.46 -16.32
C THR A 23 3.64 -2.09 -16.99
N ASP A 24 4.80 -1.49 -16.76
CA ASP A 24 6.08 -1.88 -17.34
C ASP A 24 6.84 -2.97 -16.57
N THR A 25 6.20 -3.57 -15.55
CA THR A 25 6.75 -4.70 -14.79
C THR A 25 5.71 -5.81 -14.64
N PRO A 26 6.13 -7.07 -14.44
CA PRO A 26 5.20 -8.18 -14.19
C PRO A 26 4.25 -7.92 -13.00
N ALA A 27 4.75 -7.31 -11.92
CA ALA A 27 3.95 -6.99 -10.73
C ALA A 27 2.85 -5.95 -11.05
N LEU A 28 3.18 -4.89 -11.79
CA LEU A 28 2.20 -3.87 -12.18
C LEU A 28 1.20 -4.41 -13.21
N MET A 29 1.63 -5.26 -14.14
CA MET A 29 0.73 -5.93 -15.06
C MET A 29 -0.24 -6.87 -14.33
N ALA A 30 0.25 -7.64 -13.35
CA ALA A 30 -0.58 -8.47 -12.49
C ALA A 30 -1.59 -7.62 -11.70
N ALA A 31 -1.16 -6.51 -11.09
CA ALA A 31 -2.02 -5.58 -10.37
C ALA A 31 -3.12 -4.99 -11.27
N LYS A 32 -2.77 -4.53 -12.48
CA LYS A 32 -3.74 -4.02 -13.46
C LYS A 32 -4.73 -5.09 -13.89
N ALA A 33 -4.26 -6.30 -14.20
CA ALA A 33 -5.14 -7.42 -14.51
C ALA A 33 -6.05 -7.75 -13.32
N HIS A 34 -5.54 -7.57 -12.09
CA HIS A 34 -6.29 -7.82 -10.87
C HIS A 34 -7.48 -6.85 -10.71
N LEU A 35 -7.18 -5.57 -10.87
CA LEU A 35 -8.16 -4.49 -10.77
C LEU A 35 -9.16 -4.51 -11.93
N ARG A 36 -8.75 -4.94 -13.14
CA ARG A 36 -9.66 -5.08 -14.30
C ARG A 36 -10.84 -6.03 -14.01
N ASN A 37 -10.64 -7.06 -13.19
CA ASN A 37 -11.73 -7.97 -12.82
C ASN A 37 -12.28 -7.70 -11.42
N ASN A 38 -12.14 -6.46 -10.91
CA ASN A 38 -12.67 -6.01 -9.62
C ASN A 38 -12.24 -6.90 -8.43
N ARG A 39 -11.03 -7.48 -8.48
CA ARG A 39 -10.50 -8.31 -7.40
C ARG A 39 -9.54 -7.51 -6.50
N PRO A 40 -9.50 -7.80 -5.19
CA PRO A 40 -8.75 -7.01 -4.22
C PRO A 40 -7.23 -7.05 -4.46
N LEU A 41 -6.61 -5.89 -4.42
CA LEU A 41 -5.18 -5.68 -4.42
C LEU A 41 -4.76 -5.14 -3.05
N LEU A 42 -3.90 -5.86 -2.34
CA LEU A 42 -3.36 -5.44 -1.05
C LEU A 42 -1.93 -4.93 -1.19
N ILE A 43 -1.65 -3.75 -0.67
CA ILE A 43 -0.36 -3.06 -0.79
C ILE A 43 0.33 -3.00 0.57
N SER A 44 1.58 -3.46 0.63
CA SER A 44 2.50 -3.19 1.74
C SER A 44 3.42 -2.03 1.36
N LEU A 45 3.11 -0.83 1.85
CA LEU A 45 3.88 0.36 1.58
C LEU A 45 5.28 0.26 2.21
N SER A 46 6.33 0.61 1.47
CA SER A 46 7.69 0.69 1.99
C SER A 46 8.49 1.71 1.19
N THR A 47 8.50 2.96 1.64
CA THR A 47 9.24 4.03 0.95
C THR A 47 9.64 5.17 1.88
N ASN A 48 10.80 5.77 1.61
CA ASN A 48 11.37 6.85 2.42
C ASN A 48 10.83 8.26 2.06
N ASP A 49 10.04 8.35 1.00
CA ASP A 49 9.43 9.59 0.49
C ASP A 49 7.90 9.56 0.54
N ALA A 50 7.33 8.71 1.40
CA ALA A 50 5.91 8.46 1.54
C ALA A 50 5.14 9.74 1.91
N LEU A 51 5.63 10.54 2.86
CA LEU A 51 5.06 11.85 3.19
C LEU A 51 5.61 12.99 2.29
N GLY A 52 6.44 12.66 1.30
CA GLY A 52 6.99 13.59 0.32
C GLY A 52 6.30 13.45 -1.04
N MET A 53 7.09 13.18 -2.09
CA MET A 53 6.59 13.09 -3.46
C MET A 53 5.55 11.98 -3.66
N ASN A 54 5.61 10.92 -2.86
CA ASN A 54 4.71 9.78 -2.99
C ASN A 54 3.37 9.94 -2.26
N MET A 55 3.20 10.95 -1.40
CA MET A 55 1.97 11.13 -0.63
C MET A 55 0.73 11.24 -1.52
N LYS A 56 0.86 11.98 -2.63
CA LYS A 56 -0.21 12.11 -3.64
C LYS A 56 -0.57 10.76 -4.27
N ASN A 57 0.42 9.92 -4.54
CA ASN A 57 0.21 8.61 -5.18
C ASN A 57 -0.46 7.65 -4.20
N ILE A 58 -0.03 7.66 -2.94
CA ILE A 58 -0.66 6.90 -1.86
C ILE A 58 -2.12 7.32 -1.70
N GLY A 59 -2.39 8.62 -1.64
CA GLY A 59 -3.75 9.15 -1.55
C GLY A 59 -4.65 8.74 -2.73
N ILE A 60 -4.13 8.77 -3.96
CA ILE A 60 -4.84 8.28 -5.16
C ILE A 60 -5.21 6.80 -4.98
N LEU A 61 -4.25 5.97 -4.59
CA LEU A 61 -4.47 4.53 -4.42
C LEU A 61 -5.43 4.23 -3.26
N MET A 62 -5.34 4.94 -2.13
CA MET A 62 -6.26 4.77 -0.99
C MET A 62 -7.71 5.12 -1.36
N ASN A 63 -7.92 6.03 -2.32
CA ASN A 63 -9.25 6.40 -2.81
C ASN A 63 -9.75 5.49 -3.97
N THR A 64 -8.94 4.53 -4.42
CA THR A 64 -9.25 3.67 -5.56
C THR A 64 -9.97 2.39 -5.12
N LYS A 65 -11.07 2.04 -5.80
CA LYS A 65 -11.83 0.81 -5.51
C LYS A 65 -10.95 -0.45 -5.64
N HIS A 66 -11.18 -1.41 -4.74
CA HIS A 66 -10.47 -2.69 -4.69
C HIS A 66 -8.97 -2.61 -4.39
N ILE A 67 -8.45 -1.45 -4.00
CA ILE A 67 -7.10 -1.30 -3.47
C ILE A 67 -7.18 -1.12 -1.95
N PHE A 68 -6.39 -1.90 -1.23
CA PHE A 68 -6.30 -1.90 0.22
C PHE A 68 -4.83 -1.80 0.64
N PHE A 69 -4.60 -1.34 1.86
CA PHE A 69 -3.27 -1.19 2.43
C PHE A 69 -3.14 -2.04 3.69
N ILE A 70 -1.99 -2.68 3.85
CA ILE A 70 -1.54 -3.13 5.16
C ILE A 70 -1.28 -1.88 6.00
N PRO A 71 -1.80 -1.79 7.25
CA PRO A 71 -1.61 -0.61 8.08
C PRO A 71 -0.16 -0.16 8.13
N PHE A 72 0.07 1.14 8.08
CA PHE A 72 1.40 1.72 7.96
C PHE A 72 1.56 2.96 8.83
N ALA A 73 2.80 3.25 9.19
CA ALA A 73 3.17 4.42 9.98
C ALA A 73 4.58 4.88 9.61
N GLN A 74 5.00 6.03 10.14
CA GLN A 74 6.41 6.41 10.09
C GLN A 74 7.25 5.44 10.92
N ASP A 75 8.37 4.98 10.38
CA ASP A 75 9.22 4.00 11.03
C ASP A 75 10.33 4.63 11.87
N ASN A 76 10.84 5.79 11.44
CA ASN A 76 11.79 6.57 12.20
C ASN A 76 11.60 8.06 11.88
N PRO A 77 10.65 8.75 12.54
CA PRO A 77 10.36 10.15 12.23
C PRO A 77 11.55 11.09 12.42
N GLY A 78 12.40 10.83 13.42
CA GLY A 78 13.56 11.67 13.72
C GLY A 78 14.64 11.64 12.64
N LYS A 79 14.96 10.46 12.09
CA LYS A 79 16.00 10.30 11.05
C LYS A 79 15.42 10.29 9.64
N LYS A 80 14.18 9.85 9.46
CA LYS A 80 13.52 9.63 8.17
C LYS A 80 12.12 10.23 8.20
N PRO A 81 11.99 11.57 8.28
CA PRO A 81 10.71 12.24 8.51
C PRO A 81 9.68 11.96 7.41
N ASN A 82 10.09 11.64 6.19
CA ASN A 82 9.16 11.33 5.11
C ASN A 82 8.89 9.84 4.90
N SER A 83 9.55 8.97 5.68
CA SER A 83 9.47 7.53 5.52
C SER A 83 8.24 6.97 6.21
N MET A 84 7.54 6.07 5.52
CA MET A 84 6.52 5.21 6.12
C MET A 84 6.73 3.78 5.64
N ILE A 85 6.42 2.83 6.52
CA ILE A 85 6.43 1.39 6.23
C ILE A 85 5.15 0.74 6.75
N SER A 86 4.70 -0.31 6.07
CA SER A 86 3.62 -1.17 6.55
C SER A 86 4.08 -2.07 7.70
N HIS A 87 3.17 -2.25 8.66
CA HIS A 87 3.21 -3.21 9.74
C HIS A 87 2.92 -4.61 9.21
N THR A 88 3.94 -5.29 8.68
CA THR A 88 3.80 -6.59 8.00
C THR A 88 3.26 -7.71 8.90
N GLU A 89 3.35 -7.55 10.22
CA GLU A 89 2.68 -8.40 11.21
C GLU A 89 1.15 -8.38 11.08
N LEU A 90 0.57 -7.33 10.48
CA LEU A 90 -0.86 -7.21 10.18
C LEU A 90 -1.22 -7.71 8.78
N LEU A 91 -0.33 -8.42 8.07
CA LEU A 91 -0.59 -8.96 6.73
C LEU A 91 -1.83 -9.86 6.70
N ILE A 92 -1.93 -10.84 7.59
CA ILE A 92 -3.03 -11.81 7.58
C ILE A 92 -4.38 -11.12 7.86
N PRO A 93 -4.54 -10.31 8.93
CA PRO A 93 -5.76 -9.51 9.13
C PRO A 93 -6.11 -8.59 7.96
N SER A 94 -5.10 -8.03 7.29
CA SER A 94 -5.33 -7.16 6.12
C SER A 94 -5.83 -7.94 4.91
N ILE A 95 -5.36 -9.17 4.70
CA ILE A 95 -5.86 -10.07 3.65
C ILE A 95 -7.32 -10.42 3.90
N GLU A 96 -7.66 -10.82 5.13
CA GLU A 96 -9.04 -11.18 5.51
C GLU A 96 -10.01 -10.01 5.27
N ALA A 97 -9.66 -8.81 5.74
CA ALA A 97 -10.48 -7.62 5.51
C ALA A 97 -10.60 -7.28 4.01
N ALA A 98 -9.51 -7.37 3.24
CA ALA A 98 -9.51 -7.06 1.82
C ALA A 98 -10.35 -8.06 1.00
N LEU A 99 -10.37 -9.34 1.37
CA LEU A 99 -11.24 -10.36 0.76
C LEU A 99 -12.73 -10.06 0.99
N GLU A 100 -13.08 -9.42 2.12
CA GLU A 100 -14.42 -8.91 2.40
C GLU A 100 -14.70 -7.54 1.76
N GLY A 101 -13.75 -6.99 0.99
CA GLY A 101 -13.88 -5.67 0.37
C GLY A 101 -13.75 -4.50 1.35
N ARG A 102 -13.13 -4.72 2.52
CA ARG A 102 -12.97 -3.71 3.57
C ARG A 102 -11.50 -3.35 3.79
N GLN A 103 -11.23 -2.07 4.01
CA GLN A 103 -9.94 -1.61 4.52
C GLN A 103 -9.87 -1.90 6.03
N ILE A 104 -8.84 -2.61 6.47
CA ILE A 104 -8.58 -2.79 7.90
C ILE A 104 -8.30 -1.44 8.56
N GLN A 105 -8.80 -1.26 9.79
CA GLN A 105 -8.64 -0.03 10.58
C GLN A 105 -8.00 -0.34 11.95
N PRO A 106 -7.20 0.58 12.51
CA PRO A 106 -6.70 1.81 11.88
C PRO A 106 -5.69 1.50 10.76
N VAL A 107 -5.84 2.16 9.60
CA VAL A 107 -4.89 1.98 8.47
C VAL A 107 -3.63 2.83 8.61
N ILE A 108 -3.73 4.01 9.22
CA ILE A 108 -2.58 4.87 9.54
C ILE A 108 -2.33 4.74 11.04
N GLY A 109 -1.16 4.20 11.39
CA GLY A 109 -0.71 4.08 12.77
C GLY A 109 -0.08 5.36 13.30
N GLY A 110 0.04 5.46 14.63
CA GLY A 110 0.87 6.48 15.27
C GLY A 110 2.35 6.16 15.07
N ALA A 111 3.16 7.19 14.83
CA ALA A 111 4.60 7.03 14.90
C ALA A 111 5.02 6.72 16.36
N PRO A 112 6.06 5.89 16.61
CA PRO A 112 6.63 5.81 17.94
C PRO A 112 7.03 7.23 18.38
N CYS A 113 6.60 7.64 19.58
CA CYS A 113 6.93 8.94 20.14
C CYS A 113 8.44 9.15 20.02
N VAL A 114 8.84 10.23 19.34
CA VAL A 114 10.25 10.61 19.22
C VAL A 114 10.63 11.21 20.58
N GLU A 115 11.53 10.54 21.31
CA GLU A 115 12.29 11.20 22.38
C GLU A 115 13.23 12.26 21.79
#